data_AF-A0A3A4Z2P4-F1
#
_entry.id   AF-A0A3A4Z2P4-F1
#
_cell.length_a   1.000
_cell.length_b   1.000
_cell.length_c   1.000
_cell.angle_alpha   90.00
_cell.angle_beta   90.00
_cell.angle_gamma   90.00
#
_symmetry.space_group_name_H-M   'P 1'
#
loop_
_entity.id
_entity.type
_entity.pdbx_description
1 polymer ?
#
loop_
_entity_poly.entity_id
_entity_poly.type
_entity_poly.pdbx_seq_one_letter_code
_entity_poly.pdbx_strand_id
1 'polypeptide(L)'
;MNIVIPDSWLREYIKTEAKPTEIAKYLSLCSQSVERLEKTGVDFIYDIEITTNRPDCMSVYGIARELSAILPRFDIKAELLPIPQENLKVSPQKKKLNFEVEITKPSLCPRFTALVFDSVVIKTSPRFVKDRLEKAGIRSLNNVIDISNYLMIELGQPMHTFDYDKIGQGKMILRESKPGEKIVTLDGQTRLLAPGTTIIEDGDGRIIDLCGIMGGKNSEVDENTKRVLLFVQTYDPLRIRRACQALSFRTDAASRFEKGVDPEGVMIAMKRATGLFKDWAHAETAS
;
A
#
# COMPACT_ATOMS: atom_id res chain seq x y z
N MET A 1 -3.29 -16.54 -2.69
CA MET A 1 -2.36 -15.64 -1.97
C MET A 1 -2.88 -15.60 -0.57
N ASN A 2 -2.03 -15.79 0.42
CA ASN A 2 -2.48 -15.76 1.80
C ASN A 2 -2.34 -14.36 2.37
N ILE A 3 -3.26 -13.99 3.24
CA ILE A 3 -3.10 -12.83 4.12
C ILE A 3 -3.17 -13.31 5.56
N VAL A 4 -2.35 -12.70 6.40
CA VAL A 4 -2.31 -12.99 7.82
C VAL A 4 -2.87 -11.81 8.58
N ILE A 5 -3.91 -12.04 9.37
CA ILE A 5 -4.65 -10.99 10.07
C ILE A 5 -4.75 -11.35 11.56
N PRO A 6 -4.21 -10.53 12.47
CA PRO A 6 -4.52 -10.61 13.89
C PRO A 6 -5.98 -10.23 14.15
N ASP A 7 -6.69 -10.98 15.00
CA ASP A 7 -8.08 -10.71 15.37
C ASP A 7 -8.20 -9.31 15.97
N SER A 8 -7.28 -8.92 16.85
CA SER A 8 -7.23 -7.56 17.40
C SER A 8 -7.26 -6.45 16.35
N TRP A 9 -6.63 -6.65 15.19
CA TRP A 9 -6.64 -5.69 14.09
C TRP A 9 -7.95 -5.76 13.30
N LEU A 10 -8.47 -6.96 13.05
CA LEU A 10 -9.76 -7.16 12.40
C LEU A 10 -10.89 -6.45 13.17
N ARG A 11 -10.88 -6.56 14.52
CA ARG A 11 -11.89 -5.94 15.41
C ARG A 11 -11.91 -4.41 15.39
N GLU A 12 -10.87 -3.76 14.87
CA GLU A 12 -10.90 -2.30 14.64
C GLU A 12 -11.89 -1.91 13.53
N TYR A 13 -12.23 -2.85 12.66
CA TYR A 13 -13.09 -2.63 11.49
C TYR A 13 -14.41 -3.41 11.53
N ILE A 14 -14.57 -4.36 12.44
CA ILE A 14 -15.83 -5.08 12.60
C ILE A 14 -16.23 -5.20 14.07
N LYS A 15 -17.42 -4.68 14.38
CA LYS A 15 -18.04 -4.85 15.68
C LYS A 15 -18.97 -6.06 15.64
N THR A 16 -18.58 -7.11 16.34
CA THR A 16 -19.33 -8.36 16.44
C THR A 16 -18.91 -9.14 17.68
N GLU A 17 -19.84 -9.94 18.23
CA GLU A 17 -19.61 -10.85 19.35
C GLU A 17 -19.10 -12.24 18.89
N ALA A 18 -18.97 -12.47 17.57
CA ALA A 18 -18.46 -13.72 17.03
C ALA A 18 -17.10 -14.08 17.65
N LYS A 19 -16.94 -15.30 18.15
CA LYS A 19 -15.64 -15.83 18.58
C LYS A 19 -14.71 -16.02 17.37
N PRO A 20 -13.39 -16.00 17.55
CA PRO A 20 -12.46 -16.25 16.44
C PRO A 20 -12.70 -17.56 15.69
N THR A 21 -13.12 -18.61 16.40
CA THR A 21 -13.49 -19.90 15.81
C THR A 21 -14.75 -19.82 14.93
N GLU A 22 -15.70 -18.95 15.28
CA GLU A 22 -16.92 -18.73 14.49
C GLU A 22 -16.62 -17.90 13.24
N ILE A 23 -15.78 -16.86 13.37
CA ILE A 23 -15.27 -16.10 12.23
C ILE A 23 -14.58 -17.03 11.25
N ALA A 24 -13.63 -17.86 11.72
CA ALA A 24 -12.91 -18.79 10.86
C ALA A 24 -13.86 -19.78 10.16
N LYS A 25 -14.79 -20.38 10.91
CA LYS A 25 -15.76 -21.34 10.37
C LYS A 25 -16.65 -20.71 9.29
N TYR A 26 -17.28 -19.57 9.58
CA TYR A 26 -18.27 -18.99 8.68
C TYR A 26 -17.63 -18.28 7.49
N LEU A 27 -16.44 -17.71 7.65
CA LEU A 27 -15.68 -17.18 6.52
C LEU A 27 -15.32 -18.30 5.55
N SER A 28 -14.78 -19.43 6.03
CA SER A 28 -14.46 -20.60 5.19
C SER A 28 -15.69 -21.21 4.52
N LEU A 29 -16.84 -21.22 5.20
CA LEU A 29 -18.08 -21.79 4.65
C LEU A 29 -18.68 -20.94 3.53
N CYS A 30 -18.48 -19.63 3.55
CA CYS A 30 -19.22 -18.68 2.69
C CYS A 30 -18.35 -17.88 1.72
N SER A 31 -17.04 -17.76 1.94
CA SER A 31 -16.17 -16.91 1.14
C SER A 31 -14.72 -17.40 1.06
N GLN A 32 -13.84 -16.93 1.94
CA GLN A 32 -12.39 -17.20 1.88
C GLN A 32 -12.02 -18.30 2.87
N SER A 33 -11.14 -19.22 2.47
CA SER A 33 -10.71 -20.31 3.34
C SER A 33 -9.75 -19.79 4.41
N VAL A 34 -10.09 -20.00 5.68
CA VAL A 34 -9.16 -19.84 6.80
C VAL A 34 -8.38 -21.14 6.97
N GLU A 35 -7.17 -21.16 6.42
CA GLU A 35 -6.27 -22.31 6.42
C GLU A 35 -5.75 -22.63 7.82
N ARG A 36 -5.55 -21.59 8.64
CA ARG A 36 -5.08 -21.75 10.02
C ARG A 36 -5.61 -20.65 10.92
N LEU A 37 -5.96 -21.04 12.15
CA LEU A 37 -6.27 -20.15 13.26
C LEU A 37 -5.34 -20.48 14.42
N GLU A 38 -4.43 -19.57 14.73
CA GLU A 38 -3.41 -19.77 15.77
C GLU A 38 -3.59 -18.79 16.92
N LYS A 39 -3.54 -19.28 18.16
CA LYS A 39 -3.57 -18.42 19.35
C LYS A 39 -2.14 -17.98 19.70
N THR A 40 -1.90 -16.68 19.71
CA THR A 40 -0.60 -16.08 20.07
C THR A 40 -0.77 -15.13 21.25
N GLY A 41 -0.37 -15.58 22.45
CA GLY A 41 -0.58 -14.83 23.68
C GLY A 41 -2.07 -14.66 23.98
N VAL A 42 -2.55 -13.41 23.96
CA VAL A 42 -3.97 -13.06 24.17
C VAL A 42 -4.74 -12.85 22.86
N ASP A 43 -4.07 -12.93 21.71
CA ASP A 43 -4.65 -12.66 20.39
C ASP A 43 -4.80 -13.95 19.58
N PHE A 44 -5.58 -13.88 18.50
CA PHE A 44 -5.70 -14.94 17.51
C PHE A 44 -5.21 -14.43 16.16
N ILE A 45 -4.61 -15.30 15.36
CA ILE A 45 -4.07 -14.97 14.04
C ILE A 45 -4.75 -15.86 13.01
N TYR A 46 -5.40 -15.23 12.03
CA TYR A 46 -5.99 -15.88 10.87
C TYR A 46 -4.97 -15.93 9.74
N ASP A 47 -4.77 -17.11 9.17
CA ASP A 47 -4.09 -17.32 7.88
C ASP A 47 -5.16 -17.66 6.84
N ILE A 48 -5.43 -16.72 5.93
CA ILE A 48 -6.59 -16.76 5.05
C ILE A 48 -6.11 -16.87 3.61
N GLU A 49 -6.48 -17.94 2.92
CA GLU A 49 -6.26 -18.08 1.49
C GLU A 49 -7.28 -17.23 0.72
N ILE A 50 -6.77 -16.26 -0.04
CA ILE A 50 -7.59 -15.41 -0.90
C ILE A 50 -7.58 -15.94 -2.34
N THR A 51 -8.78 -16.23 -2.83
CA THR A 51 -9.02 -16.68 -4.20
C THR A 51 -8.76 -15.56 -5.21
N THR A 52 -8.44 -15.93 -6.45
CA THR A 52 -8.00 -14.96 -7.47
C THR A 52 -9.08 -13.97 -7.89
N ASN A 53 -10.35 -14.36 -7.80
CA ASN A 53 -11.50 -13.52 -8.15
C ASN A 53 -11.96 -12.59 -7.01
N ARG A 54 -11.30 -12.62 -5.84
CA ARG A 54 -11.66 -11.82 -4.65
C ARG A 54 -10.53 -10.90 -4.19
N PRO A 55 -9.96 -10.03 -5.05
CA PRO A 55 -8.90 -9.11 -4.64
C PRO A 55 -9.35 -8.12 -3.57
N ASP A 56 -10.65 -7.87 -3.50
CA ASP A 56 -11.30 -7.04 -2.48
C ASP A 56 -11.09 -7.58 -1.06
N CYS A 57 -10.85 -8.88 -0.90
CA CYS A 57 -10.55 -9.55 0.36
C CYS A 57 -9.06 -9.58 0.71
N MET A 58 -8.16 -9.03 -0.12
CA MET A 58 -6.70 -9.02 0.13
C MET A 58 -6.27 -7.95 1.15
N SER A 59 -7.13 -7.65 2.13
CA SER A 59 -6.93 -6.63 3.15
C SER A 59 -7.74 -6.90 4.42
N VAL A 60 -7.31 -6.31 5.54
CA VAL A 60 -8.04 -6.40 6.82
C VAL A 60 -9.44 -5.84 6.68
N TYR A 61 -9.56 -4.65 6.07
CA TYR A 61 -10.87 -4.01 5.85
C TYR A 61 -11.75 -4.81 4.89
N GLY A 62 -11.16 -5.43 3.87
CA GLY A 62 -11.85 -6.33 2.95
C GLY A 62 -12.49 -7.52 3.64
N ILE A 63 -11.74 -8.19 4.53
CA ILE A 63 -12.25 -9.29 5.34
C ILE A 63 -13.30 -8.82 6.34
N ALA A 64 -13.11 -7.67 6.98
CA ALA A 64 -14.12 -7.07 7.87
C ALA A 64 -15.44 -6.80 7.12
N ARG A 65 -15.36 -6.24 5.91
CA ARG A 65 -16.53 -6.01 5.04
C ARG A 65 -17.22 -7.32 4.68
N GLU A 66 -16.46 -8.35 4.32
CA GLU A 66 -17.02 -9.66 3.98
C GLU A 66 -17.75 -10.29 5.17
N LEU A 67 -17.13 -10.25 6.36
CA LEU A 67 -17.72 -10.77 7.59
C LEU A 67 -19.00 -10.03 8.00
N SER A 68 -19.07 -8.72 7.75
CA SER A 68 -20.28 -7.92 7.99
C SER A 68 -21.48 -8.40 7.18
N ALA A 69 -21.25 -9.03 6.02
CA ALA A 69 -22.29 -9.64 5.20
C ALA A 69 -22.55 -11.11 5.57
N ILE A 70 -21.52 -11.85 5.98
CA ILE A 70 -21.62 -13.29 6.28
C ILE A 70 -22.30 -13.54 7.63
N LEU A 71 -21.82 -12.91 8.70
CA LEU A 71 -22.22 -13.24 10.08
C LEU A 71 -23.73 -13.09 10.33
N PRO A 72 -24.42 -12.06 9.79
CA PRO A 72 -25.88 -11.94 9.95
C PRO A 72 -26.68 -13.10 9.35
N ARG A 73 -26.12 -13.86 8.40
CA ARG A 73 -26.76 -15.07 7.83
C ARG A 73 -26.81 -16.24 8.81
N PHE A 74 -26.06 -16.14 9.92
CA PHE A 74 -25.98 -17.12 11.00
C PHE A 74 -26.47 -16.53 12.33
N ASP A 75 -27.34 -15.51 12.27
CA ASP A 75 -27.92 -14.81 13.43
C ASP A 75 -26.89 -14.14 14.35
N ILE A 76 -25.69 -13.88 13.84
CA ILE A 76 -24.63 -13.15 14.56
C ILE A 76 -24.61 -11.71 14.07
N LYS A 77 -24.86 -10.76 14.98
CA LYS A 77 -24.78 -9.34 14.67
C LYS A 77 -23.35 -8.94 14.29
N ALA A 78 -23.22 -8.23 13.18
CA ALA A 78 -21.96 -7.68 12.72
C ALA A 78 -22.19 -6.30 12.10
N GLU A 79 -21.37 -5.33 12.50
CA GLU A 79 -21.40 -3.96 12.01
C GLU A 79 -20.00 -3.60 11.49
N LEU A 80 -19.92 -3.19 10.22
CA LEU A 80 -18.69 -2.68 9.61
C LEU A 80 -18.43 -1.26 10.14
N LEU A 81 -17.24 -1.05 10.70
CA LEU A 81 -16.83 0.24 11.24
C LEU A 81 -16.13 1.07 10.14
N PRO A 82 -16.28 2.40 10.14
CA PRO A 82 -15.69 3.25 9.12
C PRO A 82 -14.16 3.32 9.23
N ILE A 83 -13.48 3.50 8.09
CA ILE A 83 -12.05 3.76 8.06
C ILE A 83 -11.76 5.15 8.64
N PRO A 84 -10.87 5.28 9.64
CA PRO A 84 -10.45 6.59 10.14
C PRO A 84 -9.79 7.41 9.02
N GLN A 85 -10.29 8.63 8.79
CA GLN A 85 -9.81 9.51 7.73
C GLN A 85 -9.45 10.88 8.29
N GLU A 86 -8.31 11.43 7.88
CA GLU A 86 -7.97 12.82 8.13
C GLU A 86 -8.49 13.70 6.99
N ASN A 87 -8.93 14.91 7.31
CA ASN A 87 -9.25 15.91 6.30
C ASN A 87 -7.97 16.40 5.62
N LEU A 88 -7.92 16.34 4.29
CA LEU A 88 -6.79 16.88 3.54
C LEU A 88 -6.81 18.40 3.63
N LYS A 89 -5.88 18.95 4.40
CA LYS A 89 -5.63 20.39 4.50
C LYS A 89 -4.15 20.62 4.26
N VAL A 90 -3.83 21.46 3.29
CA VAL A 90 -2.44 21.85 3.00
C VAL A 90 -2.03 22.93 4.00
N SER A 91 -0.96 22.66 4.76
CA SER A 91 -0.34 23.65 5.66
C SER A 91 0.24 24.80 4.84
N PRO A 92 0.12 26.07 5.29
CA PRO A 92 0.77 27.20 4.63
C PRO A 92 2.29 26.99 4.54
N GLN A 93 2.83 26.95 3.32
CA GLN A 93 4.25 26.79 3.10
C GLN A 93 4.96 28.13 2.91
N LYS A 94 6.16 28.28 3.50
CA LYS A 94 7.02 29.46 3.29
C LYS A 94 7.46 29.61 1.83
N LYS A 95 7.67 28.49 1.14
CA LYS A 95 8.03 28.41 -0.28
C LYS A 95 7.13 27.38 -0.94
N LYS A 96 6.54 27.74 -2.09
CA LYS A 96 5.77 26.80 -2.89
C LYS A 96 6.70 25.66 -3.36
N LEU A 97 6.34 24.43 -3.02
CA LEU A 97 7.02 23.24 -3.53
C LEU A 97 6.61 23.03 -4.98
N ASN A 98 7.58 22.72 -5.84
CA ASN A 98 7.25 22.38 -7.22
C ASN A 98 6.80 20.93 -7.27
N PHE A 99 5.68 20.67 -7.91
CA PHE A 99 5.26 19.31 -8.16
C PHE A 99 4.52 19.25 -9.50
N GLU A 100 5.13 18.57 -10.46
CA GLU A 100 4.60 18.42 -11.81
C GLU A 100 4.55 16.93 -12.15
N VAL A 101 3.38 16.47 -12.59
CA VAL A 101 3.17 15.09 -13.02
C VAL A 101 2.72 15.09 -14.46
N GLU A 102 3.45 14.36 -15.30
CA GLU A 102 3.08 14.08 -16.68
C GLU A 102 2.78 12.58 -16.82
N ILE A 103 1.56 12.25 -17.25
CA ILE A 103 1.19 10.88 -17.60
C ILE A 103 1.08 10.80 -19.11
N THR A 104 2.09 10.23 -19.75
CA THR A 104 2.20 10.19 -21.22
C THR A 104 1.04 9.43 -21.89
N LYS A 105 0.44 8.47 -21.18
CA LYS A 105 -0.74 7.71 -21.63
C LYS A 105 -1.67 7.46 -20.44
N PRO A 106 -2.92 7.95 -20.46
CA PRO A 106 -3.87 7.76 -19.35
C PRO A 106 -4.11 6.29 -18.97
N SER A 107 -3.98 5.37 -19.94
CA SER A 107 -4.12 3.93 -19.69
C SER A 107 -3.03 3.33 -18.80
N LEU A 108 -1.91 4.02 -18.57
CA LEU A 108 -0.86 3.55 -17.67
C LEU A 108 -1.29 3.62 -16.21
N CYS A 109 -2.05 4.66 -15.85
CA CYS A 109 -2.45 4.96 -14.49
C CYS A 109 -3.84 5.62 -14.49
N PRO A 110 -4.91 4.81 -14.37
CA PRO A 110 -6.28 5.33 -14.40
C PRO A 110 -6.57 6.35 -13.30
N ARG A 111 -5.93 6.20 -12.13
CA ARG A 111 -6.02 7.17 -11.05
C ARG A 111 -4.65 7.40 -10.43
N PHE A 112 -4.24 8.66 -10.42
CA PHE A 112 -2.99 9.13 -9.84
C PHE A 112 -3.32 10.15 -8.75
N THR A 113 -2.80 9.95 -7.55
CA THR A 113 -2.81 10.97 -6.50
C THR A 113 -1.46 11.00 -5.82
N ALA A 114 -1.01 12.20 -5.46
CA ALA A 114 0.21 12.38 -4.71
C ALA A 114 0.02 13.51 -3.71
N LEU A 115 0.78 13.43 -2.62
CA LEU A 115 0.77 14.42 -1.56
C LEU A 115 2.20 14.58 -1.05
N VAL A 116 2.67 15.81 -0.99
CA VAL A 116 3.97 16.11 -0.41
C VAL A 116 3.80 16.40 1.07
N PHE A 117 4.59 15.74 1.90
CA PHE A 117 4.69 16.00 3.33
C PHE A 117 6.03 16.65 3.65
N ASP A 118 6.02 17.60 4.58
CA ASP A 118 7.22 18.27 5.10
C ASP A 118 7.37 17.99 6.60
N SER A 119 8.55 18.33 7.14
CA SER A 119 8.93 18.14 8.54
C SER A 119 8.84 16.68 9.00
N VAL A 120 9.09 15.75 8.09
CA VAL A 120 9.07 14.31 8.36
C VAL A 120 10.21 13.96 9.31
N VAL A 121 9.87 13.26 10.40
CA VAL A 121 10.85 12.71 11.34
C VAL A 121 10.92 11.20 11.16
N ILE A 122 12.04 10.74 10.58
CA ILE A 122 12.33 9.31 10.41
C ILE A 122 12.69 8.70 11.76
N LYS A 123 11.94 7.66 12.16
CA LYS A 123 12.15 6.93 13.43
C LYS A 123 11.58 5.53 13.32
N THR A 124 11.77 4.74 14.38
CA THR A 124 11.12 3.44 14.50
C THR A 124 9.60 3.59 14.59
N SER A 125 8.87 2.71 13.89
CA SER A 125 7.40 2.63 13.93
C SER A 125 6.87 2.30 15.33
N PRO A 126 5.62 2.67 15.64
CA PRO A 126 4.95 2.24 16.87
C PRO A 126 4.98 0.71 17.02
N ARG A 127 5.13 0.21 18.25
CA ARG A 127 5.32 -1.22 18.52
C ARG A 127 4.23 -2.10 17.90
N PHE A 128 2.96 -1.71 18.05
CA PHE A 128 1.85 -2.49 17.50
C PHE A 128 1.87 -2.58 15.96
N VAL A 129 2.40 -1.57 15.27
CA VAL A 129 2.55 -1.57 13.80
C VAL A 129 3.61 -2.58 13.41
N LYS A 130 4.75 -2.58 14.10
CA LYS A 130 5.83 -3.55 13.88
C LYS A 130 5.32 -4.98 14.09
N ASP A 131 4.66 -5.22 15.22
CA ASP A 131 4.12 -6.53 15.56
C ASP A 131 3.11 -7.01 14.51
N ARG A 132 2.26 -6.12 13.98
CA ARG A 132 1.29 -6.44 12.90
C ARG A 132 1.99 -6.77 11.59
N LEU A 133 2.96 -5.96 11.17
CA LEU A 133 3.71 -6.20 9.93
C LEU A 133 4.50 -7.49 9.99
N GLU A 134 5.22 -7.73 11.10
CA GLU A 134 6.04 -8.93 11.27
C GLU A 134 5.18 -10.21 11.30
N LYS A 135 4.03 -10.18 11.96
CA LYS A 135 3.03 -11.28 11.89
C LYS A 135 2.51 -11.50 10.47
N ALA A 136 2.41 -10.44 9.67
CA ALA A 136 2.06 -10.53 8.26
C ALA A 136 3.23 -10.91 7.34
N GLY A 137 4.41 -11.23 7.91
CA GLY A 137 5.61 -11.63 7.15
C GLY A 137 6.38 -10.45 6.56
N ILE A 138 6.03 -9.21 6.90
CA ILE A 138 6.70 -8.00 6.43
C ILE A 138 7.64 -7.47 7.52
N ARG A 139 8.93 -7.38 7.19
CA ARG A 139 9.92 -6.78 8.08
C ARG A 139 9.66 -5.27 8.24
N SER A 140 9.49 -4.81 9.47
CA SER A 140 9.44 -3.38 9.81
C SER A 140 10.81 -2.71 9.54
N LEU A 141 10.78 -1.52 8.95
CA LEU A 141 11.99 -0.74 8.62
C LEU A 141 12.00 0.59 9.37
N ASN A 142 11.13 1.51 8.99
CA ASN A 142 10.95 2.81 9.65
C ASN A 142 9.49 3.25 9.52
N ASN A 143 9.10 4.23 10.32
CA ASN A 143 7.73 4.75 10.38
C ASN A 143 7.16 5.15 9.01
N VAL A 144 7.95 5.73 8.11
CA VAL A 144 7.49 6.18 6.79
C VAL A 144 7.26 5.02 5.84
N ILE A 145 8.20 4.08 5.75
CA ILE A 145 8.08 2.89 4.90
C ILE A 145 7.01 1.95 5.45
N ASP A 146 6.90 1.86 6.77
CA ASP A 146 5.92 0.99 7.41
C ASP A 146 4.49 1.51 7.22
N ILE A 147 4.26 2.83 7.05
CA ILE A 147 2.92 3.37 6.71
C ILE A 147 2.42 2.77 5.39
N SER A 148 3.24 2.72 4.34
CA SER A 148 2.81 2.18 3.04
C SER A 148 2.53 0.68 3.10
N ASN A 149 3.42 -0.09 3.76
CA ASN A 149 3.22 -1.53 3.97
C ASN A 149 2.00 -1.83 4.84
N TYR A 150 1.80 -1.05 5.89
CA TYR A 150 0.68 -1.19 6.80
C TYR A 150 -0.65 -0.94 6.08
N LEU A 151 -0.74 0.12 5.28
CA LEU A 151 -1.95 0.43 4.50
C LEU A 151 -2.21 -0.55 3.35
N MET A 152 -1.16 -1.13 2.77
CA MET A 152 -1.30 -2.21 1.81
C MET A 152 -2.00 -3.44 2.42
N ILE A 153 -1.74 -3.75 3.70
CA ILE A 153 -2.42 -4.83 4.41
C ILE A 153 -3.77 -4.37 4.96
N GLU A 154 -3.85 -3.17 5.53
CA GLU A 154 -5.06 -2.62 6.15
C GLU A 154 -6.18 -2.46 5.13
N LEU A 155 -5.89 -1.82 4.00
CA LEU A 155 -6.86 -1.36 3.00
C LEU A 155 -6.70 -2.04 1.64
N GLY A 156 -5.64 -2.82 1.42
CA GLY A 156 -5.40 -3.48 0.13
C GLY A 156 -4.85 -2.57 -0.95
N GLN A 157 -4.52 -1.31 -0.61
CA GLN A 157 -3.96 -0.31 -1.52
C GLN A 157 -2.44 -0.25 -1.34
N PRO A 158 -1.64 -0.76 -2.28
CA PRO A 158 -0.21 -0.51 -2.26
C PRO A 158 0.06 0.98 -2.52
N MET A 159 1.07 1.51 -1.84
CA MET A 159 1.48 2.91 -1.89
C MET A 159 3.00 2.96 -1.99
N HIS A 160 3.54 4.07 -2.49
CA HIS A 160 4.97 4.31 -2.49
C HIS A 160 5.30 5.67 -1.90
N THR A 161 6.46 5.76 -1.25
CA THR A 161 6.93 7.01 -0.67
C THR A 161 8.32 7.29 -1.20
N PHE A 162 8.47 8.42 -1.87
CA PHE A 162 9.75 8.91 -2.35
C PHE A 162 10.33 9.94 -1.38
N ASP A 163 11.65 10.02 -1.30
CA ASP A 163 12.28 11.24 -0.79
C ASP A 163 12.06 12.35 -1.83
N TYR A 164 11.26 13.36 -1.45
CA TYR A 164 10.90 14.46 -2.35
C TYR A 164 12.15 15.22 -2.83
N ASP A 165 13.17 15.32 -1.97
CA ASP A 165 14.39 16.07 -2.27
C ASP A 165 15.35 15.33 -3.21
N LYS A 166 15.07 14.04 -3.45
CA LYS A 166 15.78 13.22 -4.42
C LYS A 166 15.08 13.19 -5.79
N ILE A 167 13.91 13.81 -5.96
CA ILE A 167 13.21 13.89 -7.25
C ILE A 167 13.69 15.13 -8.02
N GLY A 168 14.17 14.93 -9.26
CA GLY A 168 14.61 16.00 -10.16
C GLY A 168 13.57 17.11 -10.32
N GLN A 169 13.86 18.28 -9.76
CA GLN A 169 13.02 19.49 -9.84
C GLN A 169 11.54 19.31 -9.43
N GLY A 170 11.20 18.24 -8.71
CA GLY A 170 9.81 17.88 -8.39
C GLY A 170 8.97 17.46 -9.61
N LYS A 171 9.59 17.08 -10.74
CA LYS A 171 8.90 16.59 -11.93
C LYS A 171 8.87 15.05 -11.95
N MET A 172 7.73 14.48 -12.30
CA MET A 172 7.55 13.03 -12.46
C MET A 172 6.86 12.74 -13.79
N ILE A 173 7.53 11.99 -14.66
CA ILE A 173 7.00 11.57 -15.96
C ILE A 173 6.70 10.08 -15.89
N LEU A 174 5.42 9.73 -15.86
CA LEU A 174 4.94 8.36 -15.97
C LEU A 174 4.87 7.95 -17.44
N ARG A 175 5.72 7.00 -17.82
CA ARG A 175 5.83 6.54 -19.20
C ARG A 175 6.13 5.05 -19.30
N GLU A 176 6.11 4.57 -20.54
CA GLU A 176 6.62 3.26 -20.88
C GLU A 176 8.15 3.29 -20.99
N SER A 177 8.78 2.20 -20.56
CA SER A 177 10.21 1.97 -20.76
C SER A 177 10.54 1.74 -22.23
N LYS A 178 11.72 2.22 -22.62
CA LYS A 178 12.32 2.02 -23.95
C LYS A 178 13.23 0.78 -23.93
N PRO A 179 13.48 0.15 -25.09
CA PRO A 179 14.44 -0.95 -25.18
C PRO A 179 15.81 -0.56 -24.63
N GLY A 180 16.38 -1.42 -23.78
CA GLY A 180 17.71 -1.24 -23.20
C GLY A 180 17.75 -0.42 -21.90
N GLU A 181 16.63 0.18 -21.48
CA GLU A 181 16.58 0.91 -20.21
C GLU A 181 16.77 -0.03 -19.01
N LYS A 182 17.42 0.49 -17.97
CA LYS A 182 17.73 -0.22 -16.74
C LYS A 182 17.44 0.66 -15.53
N ILE A 183 17.13 0.03 -14.41
CA ILE A 183 16.96 0.69 -13.12
C ILE A 183 17.69 -0.11 -12.04
N VAL A 184 18.27 0.58 -11.05
CA VAL A 184 18.73 -0.04 -9.81
C VAL A 184 17.60 0.07 -8.80
N THR A 185 17.04 -1.07 -8.39
CA THR A 185 15.93 -1.11 -7.42
C THR A 185 16.42 -1.07 -5.96
N LEU A 186 15.51 -0.85 -5.01
CA LEU A 186 15.79 -0.74 -3.57
C LEU A 186 16.58 -1.92 -2.97
N ASP A 187 16.46 -3.11 -3.56
CA ASP A 187 17.24 -4.30 -3.19
C ASP A 187 18.69 -4.29 -3.72
N GLY A 188 19.10 -3.19 -4.38
CA GLY A 188 20.42 -3.01 -4.95
C GLY A 188 20.64 -3.73 -6.30
N GLN A 189 19.62 -4.38 -6.85
CA GLN A 189 19.75 -5.11 -8.11
C GLN A 189 19.52 -4.19 -9.31
N THR A 190 20.39 -4.33 -10.32
CA THR A 190 20.17 -3.72 -11.63
C THR A 190 19.22 -4.57 -12.45
N ARG A 191 18.09 -4.00 -12.87
CA ARG A 191 17.04 -4.67 -13.64
C ARG A 191 17.00 -4.13 -15.05
N LEU A 192 17.08 -5.01 -16.04
CA LEU A 192 16.80 -4.66 -17.44
C LEU A 192 15.29 -4.63 -17.65
N LEU A 193 14.79 -3.50 -18.15
CA LEU A 193 13.36 -3.30 -18.31
C LEU A 193 12.88 -3.87 -19.64
N ALA A 194 11.83 -4.70 -19.59
CA ALA A 194 11.11 -5.09 -20.80
C ALA A 194 10.47 -3.84 -21.43
N PRO A 195 10.49 -3.66 -22.77
CA PRO A 195 9.84 -2.53 -23.41
C PRO A 195 8.34 -2.46 -23.06
N GLY A 196 7.83 -1.26 -22.81
CA GLY A 196 6.42 -1.09 -22.43
C GLY A 196 6.13 -1.26 -20.93
N THR A 197 7.16 -1.46 -20.11
CA THR A 197 7.03 -1.48 -18.64
C THR A 197 6.74 -0.07 -18.14
N THR A 198 5.76 0.08 -17.24
CA THR A 198 5.44 1.39 -16.65
C THR A 198 6.54 1.79 -15.68
N ILE A 199 7.08 3.00 -15.85
CA ILE A 199 8.12 3.58 -14.99
C ILE A 199 7.85 5.06 -14.72
N ILE A 200 8.50 5.60 -13.69
CA ILE A 200 8.59 7.05 -13.47
C ILE A 200 10.02 7.51 -13.69
N GLU A 201 10.15 8.59 -14.45
CA GLU A 201 11.37 9.36 -14.66
C GLU A 201 11.24 10.75 -14.02
N ASP A 202 12.34 11.34 -13.58
CA ASP A 202 12.36 12.63 -12.87
C ASP A 202 12.55 13.87 -13.76
N GLY A 203 12.25 13.77 -15.06
CA GLY A 203 12.39 14.84 -16.05
C GLY A 203 13.80 15.01 -16.63
N ASP A 204 14.84 14.52 -15.96
CA ASP A 204 16.24 14.58 -16.44
C ASP A 204 16.69 13.26 -17.09
N GLY A 205 15.76 12.37 -17.45
CA GLY A 205 16.07 11.04 -17.99
C GLY A 205 16.36 9.97 -16.95
N ARG A 206 16.42 10.30 -15.65
CA ARG A 206 16.72 9.34 -14.59
C ARG A 206 15.45 8.63 -14.14
N ILE A 207 15.43 7.30 -14.27
CA ILE A 207 14.33 6.45 -13.81
C ILE A 207 14.40 6.32 -12.28
N ILE A 208 13.30 6.65 -11.60
CA ILE A 208 13.19 6.67 -10.14
C ILE A 208 12.20 5.64 -9.57
N ASP A 209 11.39 4.99 -10.42
CA ASP A 209 10.43 3.98 -9.98
C ASP A 209 10.17 2.92 -11.04
N LEU A 210 10.12 1.65 -10.63
CA LEU A 210 9.54 0.56 -11.42
C LEU A 210 8.11 0.34 -10.92
N CYS A 211 7.18 1.02 -11.60
CA CYS A 211 5.83 1.24 -11.13
C CYS A 211 5.08 -0.02 -10.75
N GLY A 212 4.49 0.01 -9.55
CA GLY A 212 3.70 -1.08 -9.00
C GLY A 212 4.51 -2.33 -8.63
N ILE A 213 5.84 -2.31 -8.79
CA ILE A 213 6.70 -3.45 -8.48
C ILE A 213 7.70 -3.07 -7.39
N MET A 214 8.58 -2.09 -7.63
CA MET A 214 9.62 -1.70 -6.67
C MET A 214 10.18 -0.30 -6.96
N GLY A 215 10.45 0.46 -5.90
CA GLY A 215 11.11 1.77 -6.00
C GLY A 215 12.53 1.70 -6.57
N GLY A 216 12.98 2.81 -7.17
CA GLY A 216 14.38 3.03 -7.49
C GLY A 216 15.20 3.35 -6.25
N LYS A 217 16.44 2.89 -6.20
CA LYS A 217 17.36 3.20 -5.08
C LYS A 217 17.71 4.69 -4.99
N ASN A 218 17.69 5.39 -6.11
CA ASN A 218 18.08 6.80 -6.22
C ASN A 218 17.06 7.80 -5.66
N SER A 219 15.84 7.35 -5.33
CA SER A 219 14.74 8.14 -4.78
C SER A 219 14.26 7.63 -3.41
N GLU A 220 15.03 6.73 -2.80
CA GLU A 220 14.67 6.05 -1.56
C GLU A 220 14.63 7.00 -0.35
N VAL A 221 13.72 6.73 0.58
CA VAL A 221 13.68 7.40 1.88
C VAL A 221 14.81 6.85 2.75
N ASP A 222 15.60 7.75 3.35
CA ASP A 222 16.67 7.42 4.30
C ASP A 222 16.54 8.22 5.60
N GLU A 223 17.47 8.04 6.55
CA GLU A 223 17.46 8.73 7.85
C GLU A 223 17.55 10.27 7.78
N ASN A 224 18.02 10.82 6.66
CA ASN A 224 18.19 12.25 6.44
C ASN A 224 16.97 12.88 5.76
N THR A 225 16.07 12.09 5.19
CA THR A 225 14.85 12.56 4.51
C THR A 225 14.03 13.49 5.42
N LYS A 226 13.67 14.67 4.90
CA LYS A 226 12.83 15.69 5.59
C LYS A 226 11.48 15.90 4.94
N ARG A 227 11.42 15.68 3.62
CA ARG A 227 10.23 15.81 2.81
C ARG A 227 9.99 14.51 2.07
N VAL A 228 8.76 14.05 2.08
CA VAL A 228 8.38 12.86 1.34
C VAL A 228 7.26 13.16 0.39
N LEU A 229 7.29 12.49 -0.75
CA LEU A 229 6.16 12.44 -1.67
C LEU A 229 5.48 11.09 -1.50
N LEU A 230 4.28 11.11 -0.92
CA LEU A 230 3.41 9.95 -0.86
C LEU A 230 2.69 9.82 -2.19
N PHE A 231 2.77 8.64 -2.77
CA PHE A 231 2.20 8.30 -4.05
C PHE A 231 1.16 7.18 -3.89
N VAL A 232 -0.06 7.45 -4.35
CA VAL A 232 -1.21 6.52 -4.26
C VAL A 232 -1.93 6.47 -5.60
N GLN A 233 -2.00 5.28 -6.17
CA GLN A 233 -2.30 5.12 -7.57
C GLN A 233 -2.93 3.77 -7.89
N THR A 234 -3.49 3.68 -9.09
CA THR A 234 -3.81 2.42 -9.75
C THR A 234 -3.04 2.29 -11.05
N TYR A 235 -2.81 1.06 -11.50
CA TYR A 235 -2.14 0.76 -12.76
C TYR A 235 -2.98 -0.19 -13.60
N ASP A 236 -2.65 -0.30 -14.89
CA ASP A 236 -3.14 -1.39 -15.73
C ASP A 236 -2.63 -2.75 -15.20
N PRO A 237 -3.52 -3.64 -14.73
CA PRO A 237 -3.13 -4.93 -14.14
C PRO A 237 -2.36 -5.83 -15.11
N LEU A 238 -2.69 -5.79 -16.41
CA LEU A 238 -2.03 -6.62 -17.43
C LEU A 238 -0.59 -6.17 -17.66
N ARG A 239 -0.32 -4.87 -17.59
CA ARG A 239 1.02 -4.31 -17.73
C ARG A 239 1.91 -4.71 -16.56
N ILE A 240 1.41 -4.58 -15.33
CA ILE A 240 2.13 -5.02 -14.12
C ILE A 240 2.45 -6.51 -14.20
N ARG A 241 1.47 -7.33 -14.60
CA ARG A 241 1.65 -8.78 -14.76
C ARG A 241 2.74 -9.13 -15.77
N ARG A 242 2.70 -8.51 -16.95
CA ARG A 242 3.71 -8.74 -18.01
C ARG A 242 5.11 -8.32 -17.55
N ALA A 243 5.23 -7.18 -16.87
CA ALA A 243 6.50 -6.71 -16.33
C ALA A 243 7.05 -7.67 -15.26
N CYS A 244 6.23 -8.14 -14.32
CA CYS A 244 6.64 -9.12 -13.31
C CYS A 244 7.09 -10.45 -13.94
N GLN A 245 6.38 -10.93 -14.97
CA GLN A 245 6.76 -12.14 -15.70
C GLN A 245 8.11 -11.97 -16.42
N ALA A 246 8.31 -10.85 -17.13
CA ALA A 246 9.56 -10.59 -17.83
C ALA A 246 10.75 -10.45 -16.88
N LEU A 247 10.54 -9.90 -15.69
CA LEU A 247 11.57 -9.76 -14.66
C LEU A 247 11.77 -11.02 -13.81
N SER A 248 10.87 -12.02 -13.92
CA SER A 248 10.81 -13.17 -13.01
C SER A 248 10.83 -12.76 -11.53
N PHE A 249 10.19 -11.63 -11.22
CA PHE A 249 10.21 -10.99 -9.91
C PHE A 249 8.83 -10.41 -9.60
N ARG A 250 8.34 -10.64 -8.39
CA ARG A 250 7.02 -10.19 -7.95
C ARG A 250 7.07 -9.79 -6.48
N THR A 251 6.47 -8.65 -6.17
CA THR A 251 6.27 -8.15 -4.81
C THR A 251 4.82 -8.31 -4.37
N ASP A 252 4.55 -8.10 -3.08
CA ASP A 252 3.18 -8.08 -2.54
C ASP A 252 2.34 -6.94 -3.11
N ALA A 253 2.98 -5.80 -3.41
CA ALA A 253 2.37 -4.68 -4.10
C ALA A 253 1.98 -5.06 -5.53
N ALA A 254 2.91 -5.66 -6.28
CA ALA A 254 2.65 -6.11 -7.64
C ALA A 254 1.52 -7.14 -7.68
N SER A 255 1.50 -8.09 -6.73
CA SER A 255 0.44 -9.11 -6.64
C SER A 255 -0.96 -8.53 -6.48
N ARG A 256 -1.09 -7.38 -5.80
CA ARG A 256 -2.36 -6.64 -5.66
C ARG A 256 -2.69 -5.87 -6.93
N PHE A 257 -1.73 -5.13 -7.49
CA PHE A 257 -1.95 -4.41 -8.75
C PHE A 257 -2.29 -5.34 -9.93
N GLU A 258 -1.68 -6.53 -10.02
CA GLU A 258 -2.00 -7.55 -11.04
C GLU A 258 -3.46 -8.02 -11.00
N LYS A 259 -4.12 -7.93 -9.85
CA LYS A 259 -5.51 -8.35 -9.67
C LYS A 259 -6.51 -7.20 -9.73
N GLY A 260 -6.02 -5.96 -9.86
CA GLY A 260 -6.83 -4.75 -9.85
C GLY A 260 -7.06 -4.22 -8.44
N VAL A 261 -6.58 -3.00 -8.20
CA VAL A 261 -6.84 -2.25 -6.97
C VAL A 261 -8.00 -1.28 -7.24
N ASP A 262 -8.88 -1.13 -6.26
CA ASP A 262 -10.08 -0.27 -6.37
C ASP A 262 -9.68 1.21 -6.56
N PRO A 263 -10.00 1.82 -7.72
CA PRO A 263 -9.72 3.24 -7.93
C PRO A 263 -10.43 4.15 -6.93
N GLU A 264 -11.59 3.78 -6.40
CA GLU A 264 -12.29 4.61 -5.39
C GLU A 264 -11.66 4.52 -4.00
N GLY A 265 -10.91 3.45 -3.73
CA GLY A 265 -10.12 3.29 -2.51
C GLY A 265 -8.95 4.26 -2.38
N VAL A 266 -8.45 4.81 -3.49
CA VAL A 266 -7.24 5.66 -3.53
C VAL A 266 -7.34 6.87 -2.61
N MET A 267 -8.45 7.61 -2.64
CA MET A 267 -8.61 8.81 -1.80
C MET A 267 -8.85 8.47 -0.33
N ILE A 268 -9.50 7.33 -0.05
CA ILE A 268 -9.68 6.84 1.32
C ILE A 268 -8.32 6.48 1.91
N ALA A 269 -7.50 5.75 1.16
CA ALA A 269 -6.14 5.39 1.55
C ALA A 269 -5.26 6.64 1.74
N MET A 270 -5.32 7.63 0.83
CA MET A 270 -4.59 8.89 0.97
C MET A 270 -4.95 9.64 2.26
N LYS A 271 -6.25 9.74 2.59
CA LYS A 271 -6.71 10.38 3.83
C LYS A 271 -6.30 9.61 5.09
N ARG A 272 -6.36 8.28 5.05
CA ARG A 272 -5.88 7.43 6.13
C ARG A 272 -4.37 7.61 6.33
N ALA A 273 -3.60 7.57 5.24
CA ALA A 273 -2.16 7.80 5.27
C ALA A 273 -1.80 9.17 5.83
N THR A 274 -2.53 10.22 5.45
CA THR A 274 -2.32 11.57 5.98
C THR A 274 -2.39 11.61 7.50
N GLY A 275 -3.39 10.92 8.10
CA GLY A 275 -3.46 10.76 9.56
C GLY A 275 -2.27 10.01 10.12
N LEU A 276 -1.85 8.90 9.50
CA LEU A 276 -0.70 8.12 9.97
C LEU A 276 0.63 8.87 9.85
N PHE A 277 0.84 9.65 8.79
CA PHE A 277 2.03 10.49 8.61
C PHE A 277 2.11 11.57 9.70
N LYS A 278 0.98 12.19 10.04
CA LYS A 278 0.87 13.14 11.13
C LYS A 278 1.18 12.49 12.48
N ASP A 279 0.55 11.36 12.78
CA ASP A 279 0.66 10.68 14.08
C ASP A 279 2.02 10.01 14.29
N TRP A 280 2.57 9.36 13.26
CA TRP A 280 3.75 8.51 13.39
C TRP A 280 5.03 9.18 12.92
N ALA A 281 4.95 10.20 12.06
CA ALA A 281 6.11 10.89 11.50
C ALA A 281 6.16 12.39 11.79
N HIS A 282 5.18 12.94 12.53
CA HIS A 282 5.04 14.39 12.80
C HIS A 282 5.02 15.24 11.52
N ALA A 283 4.59 14.65 10.42
CA ALA A 283 4.65 15.28 9.13
C ALA A 283 3.41 16.15 8.89
N GLU A 284 3.60 17.23 8.14
CA GLU A 284 2.54 18.13 7.72
C GLU A 284 2.37 18.10 6.21
N THR A 285 1.12 18.13 5.75
CA THR A 285 0.81 18.21 4.33
C THR A 285 1.28 19.54 3.75
N ALA A 286 2.15 19.50 2.74
CA ALA A 286 2.83 20.66 2.18
C ALA A 286 2.36 21.06 0.78
N SER A 287 1.99 20.09 -0.07
CA SER A 287 1.46 20.34 -1.41
C SER A 287 0.66 19.17 -1.96
#